data_AF-A0A506WZZ0-F1
#
_entry.id   AF-A0A506WZZ0-F1
#
_cell.length_a   1.000
_cell.length_b   1.000
_cell.length_c   1.000
_cell.angle_alpha   90.00
_cell.angle_beta   90.00
_cell.angle_gamma   90.00
#
_symmetry.space_group_name_H-M   'P 1'
#
loop_
_entity.id
_entity.type
_entity.pdbx_description
1 polymer ?
#
loop_
_entity_poly.entity_id
_entity_poly.type
_entity_poly.pdbx_seq_one_letter_code
_entity_poly.pdbx_strand_id
1 'polypeptide(L)'
;ETQSDYVSWLGHKSLPKFNWNSSELRERFIEGPESVVARFLQPPFSFDGWRIDVANMTGRYRDEDLNEAVRRAIRRTMVEVNPDTLLVG
;
A
#
# COMPACT_ATOMS: atom_id res chain seq x y z
N GLU A 1 29.54 8.82 -6.42
CA GLU A 1 29.54 7.39 -6.05
C GLU A 1 28.25 6.77 -6.55
N THR A 2 28.31 5.58 -7.13
CA THR A 2 27.11 4.83 -7.53
C THR A 2 26.50 4.16 -6.31
N GLN A 3 25.26 4.52 -5.96
CA GLN A 3 24.54 3.86 -4.87
C GLN A 3 24.17 2.43 -5.27
N SER A 4 24.79 1.45 -4.61
CA SER A 4 24.63 0.01 -4.89
C SER A 4 23.72 -0.73 -3.89
N ASP A 5 23.29 -0.05 -2.82
CA ASP A 5 22.50 -0.65 -1.75
C ASP A 5 21.15 0.04 -1.53
N TYR A 6 20.18 -0.72 -1.01
CA TYR A 6 18.81 -0.28 -0.72
C TYR A 6 18.17 -1.05 0.44
N VAL A 7 17.19 -0.39 1.04
CA VAL A 7 16.37 -0.96 2.11
C VAL A 7 15.47 -2.04 1.53
N SER A 8 15.45 -3.19 2.20
CA SER A 8 14.62 -4.32 1.83
C SER A 8 13.96 -4.91 3.07
N TRP A 9 12.90 -5.66 2.87
CA TRP A 9 12.21 -6.33 3.96
C TRP A 9 13.16 -7.33 4.65
N LEU A 10 13.48 -7.08 5.92
CA LEU A 10 14.41 -7.87 6.74
C LEU A 10 15.74 -8.23 6.03
N GLY A 11 16.21 -7.36 5.12
CA GLY A 11 17.45 -7.56 4.37
C GLY A 11 17.34 -8.48 3.14
N HIS A 12 16.17 -9.05 2.84
CA HIS A 12 15.94 -9.86 1.65
C HIS A 12 15.93 -8.99 0.39
N LYS A 13 17.05 -8.96 -0.34
CA LYS A 13 17.25 -8.06 -1.49
C LYS A 13 16.22 -8.22 -2.61
N SER A 14 15.59 -9.39 -2.76
CA SER A 14 14.48 -9.60 -3.70
C SER A 14 13.20 -8.83 -3.35
N LEU A 15 13.09 -8.28 -2.13
CA LEU A 15 11.94 -7.56 -1.61
C LEU A 15 12.33 -6.12 -1.24
N PRO A 16 12.60 -5.24 -2.23
CA PRO A 16 12.90 -3.84 -1.98
C PRO A 16 11.72 -3.15 -1.28
N LYS A 17 12.01 -2.36 -0.24
CA LYS A 17 10.98 -1.66 0.52
C LYS A 17 10.53 -0.43 -0.25
N PHE A 18 9.23 -0.30 -0.48
CA PHE A 18 8.68 0.91 -1.08
C PHE A 18 8.78 2.14 -0.17
N ASN A 19 9.11 3.29 -0.76
CA ASN A 19 9.13 4.59 -0.09
C ASN A 19 7.75 5.27 -0.21
N TRP A 20 7.00 5.26 0.89
CA TRP A 20 5.63 5.79 0.95
C TRP A 20 5.53 7.33 0.96
N ASN A 21 6.64 8.05 0.95
CA ASN A 21 6.64 9.50 0.70
C ASN A 21 6.40 9.86 -0.77
N SER A 22 6.58 8.90 -1.70
CA SER A 22 6.32 9.14 -3.10
C SER A 22 4.81 9.26 -3.36
N SER A 23 4.36 10.42 -3.84
CA SER A 23 2.97 10.63 -4.27
C SER A 23 2.60 9.68 -5.42
N GLU A 24 3.49 9.55 -6.41
CA GLU A 24 3.32 8.65 -7.56
C GLU A 24 3.09 7.20 -7.13
N LEU A 25 3.87 6.72 -6.14
CA LEU A 25 3.65 5.39 -5.59
C LEU A 25 2.25 5.30 -4.97
N ARG A 26 1.85 6.27 -4.16
CA ARG A 26 0.55 6.25 -3.47
C ARG A 26 -0.61 6.25 -4.46
N GLU A 27 -0.56 7.09 -5.49
CA GLU A 27 -1.55 7.14 -6.57
C GLU A 27 -1.65 5.81 -7.32
N ARG A 28 -0.52 5.17 -7.62
CA ARG A 28 -0.54 3.86 -8.31
C ARG A 28 -0.99 2.71 -7.42
N PHE A 29 -0.66 2.73 -6.13
CA PHE A 29 -0.86 1.58 -5.25
C PHE A 29 -2.14 1.64 -4.42
N ILE A 30 -2.43 2.77 -3.77
CA ILE A 30 -3.46 2.84 -2.72
C ILE A 30 -4.49 3.96 -2.85
N GLU A 31 -4.28 4.97 -3.72
CA GLU A 31 -5.16 6.15 -3.81
C GLU A 31 -5.83 6.26 -5.18
N GLY A 32 -7.14 6.49 -5.19
CA GLY A 32 -7.90 6.75 -6.41
C GLY A 32 -8.33 5.49 -7.17
N PRO A 33 -9.19 5.67 -8.19
CA PRO A 33 -9.90 4.58 -8.86
C PRO A 33 -8.99 3.66 -9.70
N GLU A 34 -7.83 4.16 -10.13
CA GLU A 34 -6.86 3.40 -10.95
C GLU A 34 -5.79 2.69 -10.11
N SER A 35 -5.83 2.86 -8.77
CA SER A 35 -4.88 2.21 -7.88
C SER A 35 -5.03 0.69 -7.89
N VAL A 36 -3.96 -0.03 -7.54
CA VAL A 36 -4.03 -1.48 -7.34
C VAL A 36 -5.14 -1.86 -6.37
N VAL A 37 -5.30 -1.11 -5.26
CA VAL A 37 -6.37 -1.34 -4.28
C VAL A 37 -7.75 -1.23 -4.93
N ALA A 38 -8.03 -0.18 -5.70
CA ALA A 38 -9.35 0.03 -6.30
C ALA A 38 -9.64 -0.93 -7.45
N ARG A 39 -8.66 -1.17 -8.33
CA ARG A 39 -8.82 -1.94 -9.57
C ARG A 39 -9.41 -3.33 -9.35
N PHE A 40 -8.98 -4.05 -8.30
CA PHE A 40 -9.46 -5.40 -8.03
C PHE A 40 -10.79 -5.44 -7.27
N LEU A 41 -11.21 -4.34 -6.66
CA LEU A 41 -12.53 -4.20 -6.04
C LEU A 41 -13.60 -3.80 -7.08
N GLN A 42 -13.17 -3.26 -8.22
CA GLN A 42 -14.05 -2.93 -9.33
C GLN A 42 -14.30 -4.13 -10.26
N PRO A 43 -15.36 -4.09 -11.09
CA PRO A 43 -15.53 -5.04 -12.18
C PRO A 43 -14.30 -5.07 -13.10
N PRO A 44 -13.92 -6.23 -13.64
CA PRO A 44 -14.65 -7.50 -13.61
C PRO A 44 -14.31 -8.40 -12.42
N PHE A 45 -13.42 -7.97 -11.52
CA PHE A 45 -12.93 -8.81 -10.43
C PHE A 45 -13.86 -8.79 -9.22
N SER A 46 -14.31 -7.58 -8.83
CA SER A 46 -15.29 -7.36 -7.76
C SER A 46 -14.94 -8.09 -6.45
N PHE A 47 -13.67 -8.04 -6.02
CA PHE A 47 -13.27 -8.66 -4.76
C PHE A 47 -13.95 -7.99 -3.56
N ASP A 48 -14.19 -8.78 -2.51
CA ASP A 48 -14.86 -8.31 -1.29
C ASP A 48 -13.91 -7.62 -0.29
N GLY A 49 -12.61 -7.50 -0.60
CA GLY A 49 -11.67 -6.91 0.34
C GLY A 49 -10.19 -7.18 0.08
N TRP A 50 -9.38 -6.76 1.04
CA TRP A 50 -7.92 -6.90 1.01
C TRP A 50 -7.40 -7.41 2.36
N ARG A 51 -6.44 -8.34 2.29
CA ARG A 51 -5.50 -8.64 3.37
C ARG A 51 -4.16 -7.98 3.05
N ILE A 52 -3.70 -7.08 3.91
CA ILE A 52 -2.43 -6.37 3.73
C ILE A 52 -1.32 -7.15 4.43
N ASP A 53 -0.33 -7.59 3.66
CA ASP A 53 0.84 -8.25 4.23
C ASP A 53 1.71 -7.27 5.02
N VAL A 54 2.25 -7.73 6.15
CA VAL A 54 3.12 -6.96 7.06
C VAL A 54 2.63 -5.53 7.33
N ALA A 55 1.31 -5.38 7.53
CA ALA A 55 0.65 -4.09 7.68
C ALA A 55 1.20 -3.24 8.84
N ASN A 56 1.77 -3.89 9.87
CA ASN A 56 2.43 -3.23 10.99
C ASN A 56 3.73 -2.50 10.63
N MET A 57 4.37 -2.86 9.51
CA MET A 57 5.65 -2.29 9.03
C MET A 57 5.50 -1.39 7.79
N THR A 58 4.34 -1.42 7.13
CA THR A 58 4.05 -0.59 5.95
C THR A 58 4.15 0.90 6.29
N GLY A 59 4.82 1.69 5.46
CA GLY A 59 5.01 3.13 5.70
C GLY A 59 6.01 3.50 6.82
N ARG A 60 6.60 2.52 7.53
CA ARG A 60 7.57 2.78 8.60
C ARG A 60 9.00 2.54 8.15
N TYR A 61 9.87 3.52 8.37
CA TYR A 61 11.30 3.38 8.18
C TYR A 61 12.07 4.40 9.03
N ARG A 62 12.96 3.92 9.91
CA ARG A 62 13.72 4.75 10.87
C ARG A 62 12.79 5.69 11.65
N ASP A 63 12.96 6.98 11.47
CA ASP A 63 12.26 8.10 12.08
C ASP A 63 10.95 8.47 11.35
N GLU A 64 10.65 7.83 10.22
CA GLU A 64 9.41 8.02 9.47
C GLU A 64 8.34 6.99 9.86
N ASP A 65 7.14 7.45 10.22
CA ASP A 65 5.95 6.62 10.42
C ASP A 65 4.76 7.16 9.63
N LEU A 66 4.60 6.66 8.38
CA LEU A 66 3.45 6.93 7.53
C LEU A 66 2.37 5.85 7.62
N ASN A 67 2.47 4.93 8.57
CA ASN A 67 1.64 3.73 8.64
C ASN A 67 0.15 4.07 8.73
N GLU A 68 -0.20 5.03 9.59
CA GLU A 68 -1.59 5.46 9.73
C GLU A 68 -2.12 6.13 8.46
N ALA A 69 -1.34 7.01 7.85
CA ALA A 69 -1.72 7.68 6.61
C ALA A 69 -1.99 6.66 5.48
N VAL A 70 -1.10 5.67 5.34
CA VAL A 70 -1.26 4.59 4.35
C VAL A 70 -2.50 3.75 4.65
N ARG A 71 -2.71 3.31 5.90
CA ARG A 71 -3.90 2.52 6.27
C ARG A 71 -5.20 3.27 6.02
N ARG A 72 -5.25 4.56 6.36
CA ARG A 72 -6.42 5.41 6.13
C ARG A 72 -6.69 5.63 4.65
N ALA A 73 -5.64 5.83 3.85
CA ALA A 73 -5.75 5.97 2.39
C ALA A 73 -6.31 4.68 1.76
N ILE A 74 -5.78 3.51 2.12
CA ILE A 74 -6.30 2.22 1.67
C ILE A 74 -7.79 2.11 2.04
N ARG A 75 -8.15 2.29 3.32
CA ARG A 75 -9.55 2.14 3.74
C ARG A 75 -10.48 3.12 3.03
N ARG A 76 -10.05 4.38 2.84
CA ARG A 76 -10.82 5.39 2.12
C ARG A 76 -11.10 4.93 0.68
N THR A 77 -10.06 4.56 -0.07
CA THR A 77 -10.18 4.07 -1.46
C THR A 77 -11.10 2.84 -1.54
N MET A 78 -10.98 1.90 -0.59
CA MET A 78 -11.84 0.72 -0.56
C MET A 78 -13.32 1.08 -0.37
N VAL A 79 -13.64 1.98 0.56
CA VAL A 79 -15.02 2.43 0.84
C VAL A 79 -15.59 3.23 -0.33
N GLU A 80 -14.77 4.06 -0.99
CA GLU A 80 -15.18 4.81 -2.18
C GLU A 80 -15.59 3.89 -3.34
N VAL A 81 -14.97 2.71 -3.46
CA VAL A 81 -15.36 1.70 -4.47
C VAL A 81 -16.56 0.87 -3.99
N ASN A 82 -16.49 0.33 -2.78
CA ASN A 82 -17.56 -0.47 -2.19
C ASN A 82 -17.50 -0.41 -0.64
N PRO A 83 -18.51 0.16 0.05
CA PRO A 83 -18.52 0.32 1.49
C PRO A 83 -18.51 -1.00 2.28
N ASP A 84 -18.96 -2.09 1.67
CA ASP A 84 -19.08 -3.42 2.28
C ASP A 84 -17.77 -4.22 2.26
N THR A 85 -16.69 -3.64 1.76
CA THR A 85 -15.38 -4.30 1.66
C THR A 85 -14.70 -4.52 3.01
N LEU A 86 -14.07 -5.68 3.17
CA LEU A 86 -13.30 -6.07 4.35
C LEU A 86 -11.82 -5.70 4.21
N LEU A 87 -11.24 -5.10 5.24
CA LEU A 87 -9.80 -4.84 5.33
C LEU A 87 -9.20 -5.57 6.54
N VAL A 88 -8.24 -6.45 6.29
CA VAL A 88 -7.47 -7.18 7.31
C VAL A 88 -5.99 -6.83 7.17
N GLY A 89 -5.26 -6.66 8.27
CA GLY A 89 -3.84 -6.33 8.28
C GLY A 89 -3.07 -7.10 9.34
#